data_AF-A0A9Q3V399-F1
#
_entry.id   AF-A0A9Q3V399-F1
#
_cell.length_a   1.000
_cell.length_b   1.000
_cell.length_c   1.000
_cell.angle_alpha   90.00
_cell.angle_beta   90.00
_cell.angle_gamma   90.00
#
_symmetry.space_group_name_H-M   'P 1'
#
loop_
_entity.id
_entity.type
_entity.pdbx_description
1 polymer ?
#
loop_
_entity_poly.entity_id
_entity_poly.type
_entity_poly.pdbx_seq_one_letter_code
_entity_poly.pdbx_strand_id
1 'polypeptide(L)'
;MKYSREKLNSFSGEKVDKSEYDSIAQELVKSVLEGKNVSLAEESFACSIIKLLRKDGTNELAFDISQVEKCKNYRFKNAYLLYFSDLNGHKQVIDPSGVISEKQKTLDVTFLENEYQIWKKLLKGETQKNNLTGYLARETEHQIKELHSYGSQSMLGSNYIKYLEKSLTLHGKYIYLTVKESFEEIGNPEINFNDGNNNFIIDSYSYVHTLFRHFAKSIKQHQIDKSYHFDQNIKFDNIPNFILELLKCYSTSNFSKSFNKQNIYFKYKGSSYAIWFRKLKKNIKGGSTAEFLRVQTLYPVENSEELEKIQKLNSEITNCNFEFFQ
;
A
#
# COMPACT_ATOMS: atom_id res chain seq x y z
N MET A 1 9.89 6.31 -14.27
CA MET A 1 8.60 7.03 -14.28
C MET A 1 8.83 8.36 -14.97
N LYS A 2 7.97 8.74 -15.93
CA LYS A 2 8.07 10.01 -16.65
C LYS A 2 7.28 11.11 -15.93
N TYR A 3 6.09 10.78 -15.42
CA TYR A 3 5.22 11.73 -14.71
C TYR A 3 4.92 11.23 -13.30
N SER A 4 5.09 12.09 -12.28
CA SER A 4 4.77 11.76 -10.88
C SER A 4 3.27 11.61 -10.66
N ARG A 5 2.87 10.89 -9.60
CA ARG A 5 1.47 10.70 -9.24
C ARG A 5 0.82 12.03 -8.88
N GLU A 6 1.55 12.87 -8.16
CA GLU A 6 1.12 14.23 -7.81
C GLU A 6 0.81 15.05 -9.07
N LYS A 7 1.69 14.98 -10.08
CA LYS A 7 1.48 15.68 -11.36
C LYS A 7 0.23 15.15 -12.07
N LEU A 8 0.08 13.83 -12.19
CA LEU A 8 -1.09 13.24 -12.84
C LEU A 8 -2.41 13.57 -12.10
N ASN A 9 -2.38 13.59 -10.77
CA ASN A 9 -3.53 13.94 -9.94
C ASN A 9 -3.88 15.43 -10.01
N SER A 10 -2.91 16.32 -10.29
CA SER A 10 -3.16 17.75 -10.42
C SER A 10 -4.17 18.10 -11.53
N PHE A 11 -4.33 17.21 -12.53
CA PHE A 11 -5.30 17.35 -13.61
C PHE A 11 -6.76 17.08 -13.22
N SER A 12 -7.03 16.70 -11.97
CA SER A 12 -8.40 16.56 -11.45
C SER A 12 -8.96 17.84 -10.80
N GLY A 13 -8.18 18.92 -10.74
CA GLY A 13 -8.56 20.19 -10.09
C GLY A 13 -9.21 21.23 -11.03
N GLU A 14 -9.58 22.39 -10.49
CA GLU A 14 -10.28 23.46 -11.24
C GLU A 14 -9.39 24.23 -12.23
N LYS A 15 -8.06 24.20 -12.06
CA LYS A 15 -7.09 24.93 -12.88
C LYS A 15 -6.18 23.98 -13.66
N VAL A 16 -6.76 23.32 -14.66
CA VAL A 16 -6.02 22.42 -15.55
C VAL A 16 -5.46 23.18 -16.74
N ASP A 17 -4.15 23.10 -16.96
CA ASP A 17 -3.55 23.42 -18.25
C ASP A 17 -4.00 22.34 -19.26
N LYS A 18 -4.96 22.69 -20.10
CA LYS A 18 -5.53 21.77 -21.09
C LYS A 18 -4.51 21.30 -22.11
N SER A 19 -3.60 22.17 -22.54
CA SER A 19 -2.60 21.82 -23.56
C SER A 19 -1.62 20.79 -23.00
N GLU A 20 -1.20 20.98 -21.75
CA GLU A 20 -0.33 20.03 -21.08
C GLU A 20 -1.05 18.70 -20.82
N TYR A 21 -2.28 18.76 -20.30
CA TYR A 21 -3.11 17.57 -20.07
C TYR A 21 -3.29 16.75 -21.35
N ASP A 22 -3.70 17.38 -22.46
CA ASP A 22 -3.95 16.70 -23.73
C ASP A 22 -2.68 16.03 -24.26
N SER A 23 -1.53 16.71 -24.16
CA SER A 23 -0.24 16.16 -24.57
C SER A 23 0.14 14.91 -23.77
N ILE A 24 0.05 14.98 -22.44
CA ILE A 24 0.39 13.87 -21.54
C ILE A 24 -0.61 12.71 -21.70
N ALA A 25 -1.91 13.02 -21.79
CA ALA A 25 -2.97 12.03 -21.97
C ALA A 25 -2.79 11.27 -23.28
N GLN A 26 -2.59 11.97 -24.41
CA GLN A 26 -2.37 11.34 -25.71
C GLN A 26 -1.13 10.45 -25.70
N GLU A 27 -0.03 10.92 -25.12
CA GLU A 27 1.21 10.16 -25.04
C GLU A 27 1.04 8.86 -24.23
N LEU A 28 0.46 8.95 -23.04
CA LEU A 28 0.31 7.81 -22.14
C LEU A 28 -0.72 6.81 -22.67
N VAL A 29 -1.86 7.28 -23.20
CA VAL A 29 -2.87 6.41 -23.85
C VAL A 29 -2.25 5.66 -25.01
N LYS A 30 -1.53 6.36 -25.90
CA LYS A 30 -0.82 5.72 -27.02
C LYS A 30 0.17 4.67 -26.51
N SER A 31 0.96 5.00 -25.49
CA SER A 31 1.94 4.09 -24.91
C SER A 31 1.30 2.82 -24.34
N VAL A 32 0.18 2.94 -23.63
CA VAL A 32 -0.58 1.81 -23.09
C VAL A 32 -1.17 0.94 -24.22
N LEU A 33 -1.79 1.56 -25.23
CA LEU A 33 -2.38 0.83 -26.37
C LEU A 33 -1.32 0.12 -27.23
N GLU A 34 -0.12 0.69 -27.37
CA GLU A 34 1.02 0.09 -28.07
C GLU A 34 1.74 -0.99 -27.23
N GLY A 35 1.30 -1.26 -26.00
CA GLY A 35 1.92 -2.26 -25.13
C GLY A 35 3.27 -1.84 -24.56
N LYS A 36 3.61 -0.54 -24.58
CA LYS A 36 4.85 -0.02 -24.00
C LYS A 36 4.82 -0.12 -22.47
N ASN A 37 6.00 -0.10 -21.86
CA ASN A 37 6.12 -0.09 -20.41
C ASN A 37 5.89 1.32 -19.88
N VAL A 38 4.95 1.44 -18.95
CA VAL A 38 4.63 2.64 -18.18
C VAL A 38 4.65 2.26 -16.70
N SER A 39 4.84 3.23 -15.81
CA SER A 39 4.68 3.01 -14.36
C SER A 39 3.23 2.74 -13.99
N LEU A 40 2.97 2.23 -12.78
CA LEU A 40 1.62 1.93 -12.31
C LEU A 40 0.72 3.17 -12.18
N ALA A 41 1.29 4.33 -11.86
CA ALA A 41 0.52 5.57 -11.79
C ALA A 41 0.15 6.07 -13.20
N GLU A 42 1.09 5.99 -14.14
CA GLU A 42 0.85 6.31 -15.56
C GLU A 42 -0.15 5.33 -16.20
N GLU A 43 -0.04 4.03 -15.89
CA GLU A 43 -1.03 3.01 -16.26
C GLU A 43 -2.41 3.41 -15.76
N SER A 44 -2.53 3.72 -14.47
CA SER A 44 -3.81 4.05 -13.85
C SER A 44 -4.44 5.29 -14.47
N PHE A 45 -3.63 6.33 -14.74
CA PHE A 45 -4.06 7.56 -15.41
C PHE A 45 -4.56 7.27 -16.84
N ALA A 46 -3.74 6.65 -17.68
CA ALA A 46 -4.13 6.37 -19.08
C ALA A 46 -5.34 5.43 -19.18
N CYS A 47 -5.38 4.38 -18.36
CA CYS A 47 -6.49 3.43 -18.38
C CYS A 47 -7.80 4.03 -17.87
N SER A 48 -7.74 5.03 -16.98
CA SER A 48 -8.93 5.80 -16.59
C SER A 48 -9.54 6.58 -17.75
N ILE A 49 -8.69 7.10 -18.65
CA ILE A 49 -9.10 7.81 -19.86
C ILE A 49 -9.62 6.81 -20.90
N ILE A 50 -8.88 5.72 -21.17
CA ILE A 50 -9.27 4.68 -22.14
C ILE A 50 -10.66 4.12 -21.84
N LYS A 51 -11.00 3.90 -20.56
CA LYS A 51 -12.33 3.45 -20.13
C LYS A 51 -13.46 4.39 -20.56
N LEU A 52 -13.17 5.66 -20.80
CA LEU A 52 -14.15 6.70 -21.10
C LEU A 52 -14.15 7.11 -22.58
N LEU A 53 -13.13 6.76 -23.36
CA LEU A 53 -13.07 7.10 -24.78
C LEU A 53 -14.25 6.51 -25.55
N ARG A 54 -14.81 7.31 -26.46
CA ARG A 54 -15.96 6.97 -27.32
C ARG A 54 -15.54 7.00 -28.78
N LYS A 55 -16.21 6.21 -29.63
CA LYS A 55 -15.99 6.31 -31.09
C LYS A 55 -16.61 7.61 -31.59
N ASP A 56 -15.96 8.23 -32.57
CA ASP A 56 -16.36 9.52 -33.13
C ASP A 56 -17.83 9.54 -33.53
N GLY A 57 -18.57 10.51 -33.00
CA GLY A 57 -19.99 10.71 -33.28
C GLY A 57 -20.94 9.68 -32.63
N THR A 58 -20.47 8.82 -31.72
CA THR A 58 -21.30 7.81 -31.06
C THR A 58 -21.14 7.83 -29.54
N ASN A 59 -22.10 7.23 -28.83
CA ASN A 59 -21.99 6.95 -27.39
C ASN A 59 -21.31 5.60 -27.10
N GLU A 60 -20.85 4.88 -28.12
CA GLU A 60 -20.19 3.59 -27.96
C GLU A 60 -18.76 3.76 -27.47
N LEU A 61 -18.35 2.91 -26.53
CA LEU A 61 -16.97 2.82 -26.07
C LEU A 61 -16.03 2.54 -27.25
N ALA A 62 -14.95 3.31 -27.33
CA ALA A 62 -13.90 3.09 -28.33
C ALA A 62 -13.10 1.82 -28.04
N PHE A 63 -12.96 1.46 -26.76
CA PHE A 63 -12.18 0.31 -26.31
C PHE A 63 -12.94 -0.50 -25.27
N ASP A 64 -12.87 -1.82 -25.38
CA ASP A 64 -13.16 -2.71 -24.25
C ASP A 64 -11.89 -2.82 -23.40
N ILE A 65 -11.88 -2.14 -22.25
CA ILE A 65 -10.74 -2.14 -21.33
C ILE A 65 -10.38 -3.54 -20.83
N SER A 66 -11.31 -4.50 -20.88
CA SER A 66 -11.04 -5.89 -20.50
C SER A 66 -10.06 -6.59 -21.45
N GLN A 67 -9.91 -6.08 -22.68
CA GLN A 67 -9.01 -6.59 -23.72
C GLN A 67 -7.67 -5.86 -23.77
N VAL A 68 -7.50 -4.78 -23.02
CA VAL A 68 -6.25 -4.00 -22.98
C VAL A 68 -5.35 -4.58 -21.87
N GLU A 69 -4.43 -5.48 -22.23
CA GLU A 69 -3.58 -6.18 -21.24
C GLU A 69 -2.80 -5.23 -20.33
N LYS A 70 -2.33 -4.09 -20.86
CA LYS A 70 -1.65 -3.07 -20.06
C LYS A 70 -2.54 -2.39 -19.03
N CYS A 71 -3.86 -2.50 -19.11
CA CYS A 71 -4.81 -1.98 -18.12
C CYS A 71 -5.22 -3.02 -17.07
N LYS A 72 -4.58 -4.19 -17.03
CA LYS A 72 -4.95 -5.27 -16.12
C LYS A 72 -4.77 -4.90 -14.64
N ASN A 73 -3.74 -4.14 -14.26
CA ASN A 73 -3.58 -3.74 -12.86
C ASN A 73 -4.60 -2.67 -12.48
N TYR A 74 -4.86 -1.70 -13.37
CA TYR A 74 -5.94 -0.73 -13.21
C TYR A 74 -7.31 -1.42 -13.04
N ARG A 75 -7.65 -2.37 -13.92
CA ARG A 75 -8.88 -3.16 -13.84
C ARG A 75 -8.96 -3.93 -12.53
N PHE A 76 -7.86 -4.56 -12.11
CA PHE A 76 -7.78 -5.24 -10.83
C PHE A 76 -8.04 -4.30 -9.65
N LYS A 77 -7.33 -3.16 -9.54
CA LYS A 77 -7.52 -2.20 -8.44
C LYS A 77 -8.99 -1.79 -8.32
N ASN A 78 -9.62 -1.42 -9.44
CA ASN A 78 -11.02 -0.99 -9.47
C ASN A 78 -11.99 -2.11 -9.08
N ALA A 79 -11.87 -3.29 -9.69
CA ALA A 79 -12.74 -4.43 -9.35
C ALA A 79 -12.55 -4.85 -7.89
N TYR A 80 -11.30 -4.96 -7.42
CA TYR A 80 -11.03 -5.33 -6.04
C TYR A 80 -11.64 -4.34 -5.05
N LEU A 81 -11.46 -3.04 -5.26
CA LEU A 81 -12.04 -2.00 -4.38
C LEU A 81 -13.57 -1.94 -4.47
N LEU A 82 -14.16 -2.24 -5.62
CA LEU A 82 -15.62 -2.27 -5.77
C LEU A 82 -16.25 -3.47 -5.04
N TYR A 83 -15.57 -4.62 -5.04
CA TYR A 83 -16.06 -5.87 -4.45
C TYR A 83 -15.36 -6.25 -3.13
N PHE A 84 -14.60 -5.36 -2.49
CA PHE A 84 -13.72 -5.73 -1.36
C PHE A 84 -14.49 -6.36 -0.19
N SER A 85 -15.74 -5.95 0.03
CA SER A 85 -16.63 -6.47 1.07
C SER A 85 -17.43 -7.71 0.65
N ASP A 86 -17.39 -8.07 -0.64
CA ASP A 86 -18.09 -9.21 -1.21
C ASP A 86 -17.45 -9.68 -2.53
N LEU A 87 -16.31 -10.37 -2.40
CA LEU A 87 -15.51 -10.84 -3.53
C LEU A 87 -16.17 -11.96 -4.36
N ASN A 88 -17.35 -12.42 -3.94
CA ASN A 88 -18.15 -13.42 -4.65
C ASN A 88 -19.41 -12.80 -5.31
N GLY A 89 -19.69 -11.52 -5.09
CA GLY A 89 -20.79 -10.79 -5.74
C GLY A 89 -22.19 -11.28 -5.37
N HIS A 90 -22.39 -11.72 -4.13
CA HIS A 90 -23.71 -12.13 -3.62
C HIS A 90 -24.64 -10.95 -3.36
N LYS A 91 -24.10 -9.78 -3.00
CA LYS A 91 -24.82 -8.56 -2.67
C LYS A 91 -24.96 -7.67 -3.89
N GLN A 92 -25.90 -6.73 -3.78
CA GLN A 92 -25.98 -5.61 -4.72
C GLN A 92 -24.74 -4.72 -4.54
N VAL A 93 -24.14 -4.33 -5.66
CA VAL A 93 -22.96 -3.47 -5.70
C VAL A 93 -23.31 -2.23 -6.49
N ILE A 94 -22.90 -1.07 -5.97
CA ILE A 94 -23.24 0.25 -6.50
C ILE A 94 -21.93 0.97 -6.78
N ASP A 95 -21.79 1.56 -7.96
CA ASP A 95 -20.72 2.47 -8.32
C ASP A 95 -21.29 3.90 -8.51
N PRO A 96 -20.46 4.91 -8.83
CA PRO A 96 -20.95 6.28 -9.06
C PRO A 96 -21.98 6.41 -10.19
N SER A 97 -22.07 5.43 -11.09
CA SER A 97 -23.03 5.39 -12.21
C SER A 97 -24.32 4.66 -11.85
N GLY A 98 -24.40 4.02 -10.67
CA GLY A 98 -25.58 3.33 -10.16
C GLY A 98 -25.33 1.86 -9.85
N VAL A 99 -26.40 1.06 -9.89
CA VAL A 99 -26.35 -0.38 -9.59
C VAL A 99 -25.61 -1.12 -10.71
N ILE A 100 -24.63 -1.93 -10.34
CA ILE A 100 -23.92 -2.80 -11.30
C ILE A 100 -24.84 -3.91 -11.77
N SER A 101 -24.96 -4.08 -13.09
CA SER A 101 -25.75 -5.17 -13.67
C SER A 101 -25.22 -6.56 -13.28
N GLU A 102 -26.11 -7.55 -13.16
CA GLU A 102 -25.73 -8.94 -12.86
C GLU A 102 -24.72 -9.53 -13.85
N LYS A 103 -24.82 -9.16 -15.13
CA LYS A 103 -23.86 -9.56 -16.17
C LYS A 103 -22.46 -9.01 -15.86
N GLN A 104 -22.34 -7.72 -15.57
CA GLN A 104 -21.06 -7.10 -15.24
C GLN A 104 -20.48 -7.68 -13.94
N LYS A 105 -21.34 -7.87 -12.93
CA LYS A 105 -20.96 -8.50 -11.67
C LYS A 105 -20.34 -9.89 -11.86
N THR A 106 -20.95 -10.71 -12.70
CA THR A 106 -20.44 -12.04 -13.05
C THR A 106 -19.06 -11.96 -13.71
N LEU A 107 -18.87 -11.01 -14.64
CA LEU A 107 -17.58 -10.79 -15.31
C LEU A 107 -16.49 -10.34 -14.33
N ASP A 108 -16.81 -9.42 -13.42
CA ASP A 108 -15.87 -8.90 -12.43
C ASP A 108 -15.47 -9.96 -11.40
N VAL A 109 -16.43 -10.72 -10.87
CA VAL A 109 -16.17 -11.80 -9.91
C VAL A 109 -15.35 -12.91 -10.56
N THR A 110 -15.65 -13.27 -11.80
CA THR A 110 -14.85 -14.26 -12.57
C THR A 110 -13.42 -13.77 -12.77
N PHE A 111 -13.24 -12.49 -13.11
CA PHE A 111 -11.93 -11.89 -13.23
C PHE A 111 -11.16 -11.90 -11.90
N LEU A 112 -11.80 -11.53 -10.78
CA LEU A 112 -11.19 -11.57 -9.45
C LEU A 112 -10.82 -13.00 -9.02
N GLU A 113 -11.63 -14.00 -9.38
CA GLU A 113 -11.31 -15.40 -9.14
C GLU A 113 -10.06 -15.83 -9.93
N ASN A 114 -9.97 -15.46 -11.21
CA ASN A 114 -8.77 -15.74 -12.01
C ASN A 114 -7.52 -15.09 -11.42
N GLU A 115 -7.63 -13.83 -11.00
CA GLU A 115 -6.53 -13.13 -10.32
C GLU A 115 -6.14 -13.80 -9.01
N TYR A 116 -7.11 -14.28 -8.24
CA TYR A 116 -6.85 -15.05 -7.02
C TYR A 116 -6.03 -16.30 -7.31
N GLN A 117 -6.41 -17.10 -8.32
CA GLN A 117 -5.69 -18.33 -8.65
C GLN A 117 -4.25 -18.05 -9.11
N ILE A 118 -4.06 -17.02 -9.95
CA ILE A 118 -2.73 -16.59 -10.41
C ILE A 118 -1.86 -16.19 -9.20
N TRP A 119 -2.39 -15.35 -8.33
CA TRP A 119 -1.64 -14.82 -7.20
C TRP A 119 -1.40 -15.85 -6.11
N LYS A 120 -2.35 -16.75 -5.86
CA LYS A 120 -2.18 -17.88 -4.95
C LYS A 120 -0.99 -18.74 -5.38
N LYS A 121 -0.83 -18.99 -6.68
CA LYS A 121 0.31 -19.74 -7.22
C LYS A 121 1.61 -18.96 -7.11
N LEU A 122 1.58 -17.67 -7.47
CA LEU A 122 2.75 -16.79 -7.40
C LEU A 122 3.30 -16.70 -5.98
N LEU A 123 2.48 -16.38 -4.98
CA LEU A 123 2.94 -16.17 -3.61
C LEU A 123 3.55 -17.44 -3.00
N LYS A 124 3.01 -18.63 -3.31
CA LYS A 124 3.59 -19.90 -2.85
C LYS A 124 5.04 -20.11 -3.31
N GLY A 125 5.43 -19.58 -4.48
CA GLY A 125 6.77 -19.74 -5.04
C GLY A 125 7.81 -18.70 -4.60
N GLU A 126 7.39 -17.63 -3.91
CA GLU A 126 8.22 -16.43 -3.72
C GLU A 126 8.74 -16.25 -2.27
N THR A 127 8.31 -17.08 -1.32
CA THR A 127 8.55 -16.89 0.13
C THR A 127 10.01 -16.77 0.55
N GLN A 128 10.93 -17.35 -0.23
CA GLN A 128 12.37 -17.33 0.03
C GLN A 128 13.09 -16.09 -0.53
N LYS A 129 12.42 -15.26 -1.34
CA LYS A 129 13.06 -14.11 -1.97
C LYS A 129 13.15 -12.90 -1.01
N ASN A 130 14.22 -12.12 -1.15
CA ASN A 130 14.43 -10.87 -0.40
C ASN A 130 14.11 -9.66 -1.27
N ASN A 131 12.88 -9.62 -1.78
CA ASN A 131 12.34 -8.56 -2.61
C ASN A 131 10.86 -8.36 -2.27
N LEU A 132 10.20 -7.40 -2.94
CA LEU A 132 8.79 -7.08 -2.69
C LEU A 132 7.87 -8.32 -2.73
N THR A 133 7.99 -9.19 -3.73
CA THR A 133 7.15 -10.39 -3.85
C THR A 133 7.40 -11.37 -2.71
N GLY A 134 8.65 -11.55 -2.28
CA GLY A 134 8.97 -12.42 -1.15
C GLY A 134 8.53 -11.89 0.20
N TYR A 135 8.64 -10.57 0.45
CA TYR A 135 8.08 -9.95 1.66
C TYR A 135 6.57 -10.14 1.75
N LEU A 136 5.88 -9.91 0.64
CA LEU A 136 4.44 -10.08 0.53
C LEU A 136 3.99 -11.54 0.69
N ALA A 137 4.70 -12.47 0.07
CA ALA A 137 4.43 -13.90 0.17
C ALA A 137 4.51 -14.38 1.63
N ARG A 138 5.57 -14.00 2.34
CA ARG A 138 5.74 -14.34 3.77
C ARG A 138 4.63 -13.77 4.63
N GLU A 139 4.29 -12.50 4.46
CA GLU A 139 3.22 -11.86 5.25
C GLU A 139 1.85 -12.50 4.93
N THR A 140 1.54 -12.74 3.66
CA THR A 140 0.27 -13.37 3.25
C THR A 140 0.16 -14.81 3.79
N GLU A 141 1.24 -15.61 3.71
CA GLU A 141 1.26 -16.97 4.23
C GLU A 141 1.09 -16.99 5.76
N HIS A 142 1.76 -16.08 6.46
CA HIS A 142 1.60 -15.92 7.91
C HIS A 142 0.14 -15.62 8.28
N GLN A 143 -0.51 -14.69 7.57
CA GLN A 143 -1.92 -14.36 7.79
C GLN A 143 -2.87 -15.53 7.47
N ILE A 144 -2.61 -16.30 6.41
CA ILE A 144 -3.40 -17.49 6.08
C ILE A 144 -3.24 -18.57 7.16
N LYS A 145 -2.03 -18.76 7.70
CA LYS A 145 -1.80 -19.70 8.82
C LYS A 145 -2.56 -19.28 10.09
N GLU A 146 -2.54 -17.99 10.43
CA GLU A 146 -3.32 -17.44 11.55
C GLU A 146 -4.82 -17.65 11.34
N LEU A 147 -5.32 -17.38 10.13
CA LEU A 147 -6.71 -17.63 9.75
C LEU A 147 -7.11 -19.10 9.94
N HIS A 148 -6.27 -20.05 9.51
CA HIS A 148 -6.56 -21.48 9.69
C HIS A 148 -6.59 -21.89 11.17
N SER A 149 -5.66 -21.38 11.98
CA SER A 149 -5.65 -21.62 13.42
C SER A 149 -6.88 -21.04 14.11
N TYR A 150 -7.30 -19.84 13.72
CA TYR A 150 -8.53 -19.23 14.23
C TYR A 150 -9.78 -20.00 13.79
N GLY A 151 -9.82 -20.42 12.51
CA GLY A 151 -10.92 -21.17 11.94
C GLY A 151 -11.12 -22.55 12.59
N SER A 152 -10.04 -23.23 12.97
CA SER A 152 -10.12 -24.49 13.70
C SER A 152 -10.58 -24.30 15.14
N GLN A 153 -10.10 -23.27 15.83
CA GLN A 153 -10.52 -22.94 17.20
C GLN A 153 -11.97 -22.48 17.29
N SER A 154 -12.43 -21.74 16.28
CA SER A 154 -13.77 -21.11 16.25
C SER A 154 -14.81 -21.93 15.47
N MET A 155 -14.46 -23.14 15.01
CA MET A 155 -15.32 -24.03 14.21
C MET A 155 -15.95 -23.35 12.98
N LEU A 156 -15.19 -22.51 12.29
CA LEU A 156 -15.68 -21.81 11.10
C LEU A 156 -15.88 -22.78 9.93
N GLY A 157 -16.95 -22.55 9.16
CA GLY A 157 -17.24 -23.34 7.96
C GLY A 157 -16.13 -23.23 6.89
N SER A 158 -15.81 -24.34 6.24
CA SER A 158 -14.73 -24.42 5.24
C SER A 158 -14.89 -23.46 4.06
N ASN A 159 -16.14 -23.21 3.62
CA ASN A 159 -16.43 -22.24 2.56
C ASN A 159 -16.09 -20.82 2.97
N TYR A 160 -16.33 -20.47 4.24
CA TYR A 160 -16.01 -19.15 4.77
C TYR A 160 -14.49 -18.96 4.92
N ILE A 161 -13.77 -20.00 5.36
CA ILE A 161 -12.30 -19.98 5.39
C ILE A 161 -11.73 -19.76 3.98
N LYS A 162 -12.23 -20.49 2.98
CA LYS A 162 -11.82 -20.30 1.56
C LYS A 162 -12.08 -18.88 1.07
N TYR A 163 -13.23 -18.29 1.44
CA TYR A 163 -13.54 -16.90 1.12
C TYR A 163 -12.53 -15.93 1.76
N LEU A 164 -12.18 -16.13 3.03
CA LEU A 164 -11.19 -15.31 3.74
C LEU A 164 -9.77 -15.49 3.16
N GLU A 165 -9.38 -16.69 2.75
CA GLU A 165 -8.12 -16.93 2.02
C GLU A 165 -8.07 -16.15 0.71
N LYS A 166 -9.18 -16.17 -0.07
CA LYS A 166 -9.31 -15.39 -1.30
C LYS A 166 -9.16 -13.90 -1.02
N SER A 167 -9.83 -13.41 0.02
CA SER A 167 -9.72 -12.02 0.49
C SER A 167 -8.28 -11.62 0.82
N LEU A 168 -7.60 -12.40 1.66
CA LEU A 168 -6.20 -12.16 2.05
C LEU A 168 -5.25 -12.16 0.84
N THR A 169 -5.45 -13.09 -0.09
CA THR A 169 -4.60 -13.21 -1.30
C THR A 169 -4.79 -12.03 -2.24
N LEU A 170 -6.03 -11.64 -2.53
CA LEU A 170 -6.33 -10.49 -3.39
C LEU A 170 -5.91 -9.17 -2.72
N HIS A 171 -6.06 -9.05 -1.41
CA HIS A 171 -5.52 -7.91 -0.68
C HIS A 171 -3.99 -7.84 -0.74
N GLY A 172 -3.31 -9.00 -0.68
CA GLY A 172 -1.87 -9.07 -0.93
C GLY A 172 -1.50 -8.50 -2.30
N LYS A 173 -2.25 -8.86 -3.36
CA LYS A 173 -2.06 -8.23 -4.69
C LYS A 173 -2.28 -6.73 -4.66
N TYR A 174 -3.32 -6.25 -3.97
CA TYR A 174 -3.58 -4.82 -3.85
C TYR A 174 -2.40 -4.09 -3.18
N ILE A 175 -1.90 -4.61 -2.04
CA ILE A 175 -0.72 -4.09 -1.35
C ILE A 175 0.51 -4.12 -2.27
N TYR A 176 0.73 -5.20 -3.02
CA TYR A 176 1.83 -5.27 -3.98
C TYR A 176 1.82 -4.08 -4.94
N LEU A 177 0.66 -3.80 -5.55
CA LEU A 177 0.54 -2.72 -6.53
C LEU A 177 0.76 -1.36 -5.87
N THR A 178 0.22 -1.14 -4.67
CA THR A 178 0.42 0.10 -3.90
C THR A 178 1.90 0.33 -3.56
N VAL A 179 2.58 -0.70 -3.04
CA VAL A 179 3.99 -0.60 -2.66
C VAL A 179 4.87 -0.44 -3.90
N LYS A 180 4.60 -1.20 -4.97
CA LYS A 180 5.35 -1.10 -6.22
C LYS A 180 5.24 0.29 -6.84
N GLU A 181 4.03 0.85 -6.91
CA GLU A 181 3.77 2.18 -7.45
C GLU A 181 4.55 3.25 -6.69
N SER A 182 4.57 3.17 -5.36
CA SER A 182 5.33 4.11 -4.52
C SER A 182 6.84 4.04 -4.76
N PHE A 183 7.42 2.85 -4.91
CA PHE A 183 8.86 2.72 -5.15
C PHE A 183 9.25 2.97 -6.62
N GLU A 184 8.33 2.81 -7.58
CA GLU A 184 8.50 3.31 -8.95
C GLU A 184 8.62 4.84 -8.99
N GLU A 185 7.88 5.53 -8.12
CA GLU A 185 7.91 6.98 -7.97
C GLU A 185 9.17 7.48 -7.25
N ILE A 186 9.60 6.78 -6.19
CA ILE A 186 10.88 7.05 -5.50
C ILE A 186 12.09 6.76 -6.42
N GLY A 187 11.93 5.84 -7.38
CA GLY A 187 12.99 5.43 -8.31
C GLY A 187 14.08 4.54 -7.69
N ASN A 188 13.95 4.17 -6.41
CA ASN A 188 14.88 3.31 -5.68
C ASN A 188 14.11 2.25 -4.89
N PRO A 189 14.64 1.03 -4.69
CA PRO A 189 13.97 -0.03 -3.93
C PRO A 189 13.97 0.20 -2.40
N GLU A 190 14.78 1.15 -1.93
CA GLU A 190 14.91 1.56 -0.54
C GLU A 190 15.29 3.04 -0.43
N ILE A 191 14.90 3.67 0.68
CA ILE A 191 15.34 4.98 1.11
C ILE A 191 16.34 4.79 2.23
N ASN A 192 17.54 5.35 2.06
CA ASN A 192 18.57 5.39 3.09
C ASN A 192 18.64 6.81 3.65
N PHE A 193 18.55 6.96 4.97
CA PHE A 193 18.64 8.25 5.66
C PHE A 193 19.70 8.17 6.77
N ASN A 194 20.60 9.15 6.84
CA ASN A 194 21.64 9.22 7.86
C ASN A 194 21.47 10.53 8.65
N ASP A 195 21.31 10.43 9.98
CA ASP A 195 21.17 11.57 10.89
C ASP A 195 22.50 12.04 11.50
N GLY A 196 23.63 11.47 11.05
CA GLY A 196 24.98 11.63 11.59
C GLY A 196 25.40 10.50 12.54
N ASN A 197 24.46 9.96 13.32
CA ASN A 197 24.72 8.95 14.36
C ASN A 197 24.19 7.55 13.98
N ASN A 198 23.19 7.51 13.12
CA ASN A 198 22.41 6.33 12.78
C ASN A 198 22.12 6.32 11.27
N ASN A 199 22.19 5.13 10.66
CA ASN A 199 21.76 4.90 9.29
C ASN A 199 20.42 4.18 9.30
N PHE A 200 19.36 4.81 8.79
CA PHE A 200 18.03 4.24 8.68
C PHE A 200 17.78 3.68 7.28
N ILE A 201 16.99 2.60 7.22
CA ILE A 201 16.50 2.01 5.96
C ILE A 201 14.98 1.94 6.00
N ILE A 202 14.36 2.48 4.95
CA ILE A 202 12.94 2.32 4.66
C ILE A 202 12.84 1.57 3.33
N ASP A 203 12.30 0.35 3.35
CA ASP A 203 12.23 -0.53 2.18
C ASP A 203 10.82 -1.10 1.98
N SER A 204 10.68 -1.88 0.91
CA SER A 204 9.42 -2.58 0.61
C SER A 204 8.95 -3.52 1.72
N TYR A 205 9.85 -4.09 2.53
CA TYR A 205 9.46 -4.87 3.70
C TYR A 205 8.69 -4.01 4.71
N SER A 206 9.25 -2.86 5.07
CA SER A 206 8.68 -1.92 6.03
C SER A 206 7.26 -1.50 5.62
N TYR A 207 7.08 -1.22 4.33
CA TYR A 207 5.82 -0.77 3.78
C TYR A 207 4.77 -1.90 3.71
N VAL A 208 5.13 -3.07 3.17
CA VAL A 208 4.25 -4.24 3.13
C VAL A 208 3.77 -4.62 4.53
N HIS A 209 4.68 -4.70 5.49
CA HIS A 209 4.35 -5.10 6.85
C HIS A 209 3.39 -4.10 7.52
N THR A 210 3.67 -2.80 7.36
CA THR A 210 2.81 -1.73 7.90
C THR A 210 1.41 -1.78 7.29
N LEU A 211 1.29 -1.89 5.96
CA LEU A 211 -0.01 -1.96 5.28
C LEU A 211 -0.82 -3.18 5.71
N PHE A 212 -0.19 -4.36 5.72
CA PHE A 212 -0.87 -5.57 6.15
C PHE A 212 -1.30 -5.47 7.61
N ARG A 213 -0.41 -5.10 8.54
CA ARG A 213 -0.72 -5.17 9.97
C ARG A 213 -1.64 -4.07 10.46
N HIS A 214 -1.53 -2.86 9.93
CA HIS A 214 -2.14 -1.67 10.55
C HIS A 214 -3.13 -0.95 9.64
N PHE A 215 -3.26 -1.30 8.35
CA PHE A 215 -4.25 -0.69 7.43
C PHE A 215 -5.30 -1.69 6.91
N ALA A 216 -5.24 -2.97 7.32
CA ALA A 216 -6.08 -4.03 6.76
C ALA A 216 -7.14 -4.58 7.73
N LYS A 217 -7.62 -3.81 8.71
CA LYS A 217 -8.57 -4.30 9.74
C LYS A 217 -9.82 -4.96 9.14
N SER A 218 -10.40 -4.33 8.11
CA SER A 218 -11.66 -4.75 7.51
C SER A 218 -11.66 -6.18 6.98
N ILE A 219 -10.48 -6.70 6.61
CA ILE A 219 -10.33 -8.05 6.08
C ILE A 219 -9.72 -9.03 7.11
N LYS A 220 -9.38 -8.56 8.32
CA LYS A 220 -8.71 -9.31 9.38
C LYS A 220 -9.57 -9.46 10.62
N GLN A 221 -10.74 -10.07 10.45
CA GLN A 221 -11.69 -10.30 11.54
C GLN A 221 -11.13 -11.21 12.66
N HIS A 222 -10.06 -11.95 12.40
CA HIS A 222 -9.39 -12.84 13.35
C HIS A 222 -8.32 -12.15 14.22
N GLN A 223 -8.04 -10.85 14.01
CA GLN A 223 -7.05 -10.09 14.77
C GLN A 223 -7.75 -8.97 15.54
N ILE A 224 -8.02 -9.18 16.83
CA ILE A 224 -8.68 -8.20 17.70
C ILE A 224 -7.70 -7.31 18.48
N ASP A 225 -6.50 -7.81 18.78
CA ASP A 225 -5.52 -7.14 19.66
C ASP A 225 -4.50 -6.25 18.91
N LYS A 226 -4.83 -5.83 17.69
CA LYS A 226 -3.95 -4.99 16.86
C LYS A 226 -4.48 -3.57 16.77
N SER A 227 -3.56 -2.62 16.71
CA SER A 227 -3.85 -1.21 16.48
C SER A 227 -3.91 -0.92 14.98
N TYR A 228 -4.85 -0.09 14.56
CA TYR A 228 -5.08 0.19 13.14
C TYR A 228 -5.15 1.69 12.87
N HIS A 229 -4.58 2.12 11.75
CA HIS A 229 -4.70 3.50 11.27
C HIS A 229 -6.13 3.76 10.81
N PHE A 230 -6.98 4.18 11.73
CA PHE A 230 -8.30 4.72 11.44
C PHE A 230 -8.27 6.23 11.23
N ASP A 231 -7.24 6.88 11.78
CA ASP A 231 -7.04 8.30 11.55
C ASP A 231 -6.67 8.55 10.08
N GLN A 232 -7.20 9.64 9.52
CA GLN A 232 -6.84 10.08 8.17
C GLN A 232 -5.53 10.89 8.16
N ASN A 233 -4.75 10.85 9.25
CA ASN A 233 -3.56 11.70 9.39
C ASN A 233 -2.42 11.15 8.54
N ILE A 234 -2.29 9.81 8.47
CA ILE A 234 -1.26 9.11 7.69
C ILE A 234 -1.92 8.42 6.50
N LYS A 235 -1.59 8.90 5.29
CA LYS A 235 -2.09 8.29 4.06
C LYS A 235 -1.36 6.98 3.77
N PHE A 236 -2.13 5.91 3.59
CA PHE A 236 -1.59 4.57 3.34
C PHE A 236 -0.74 4.50 2.07
N ASP A 237 -0.94 5.41 1.10
CA ASP A 237 -0.28 5.40 -0.20
C ASP A 237 1.04 6.22 -0.22
N ASN A 238 1.46 6.77 0.92
CA ASN A 238 2.64 7.63 1.07
C ASN A 238 3.49 7.32 2.33
N ILE A 239 3.38 6.10 2.88
CA ILE A 239 4.05 5.71 4.13
C ILE A 239 5.57 5.93 4.09
N PRO A 240 6.32 5.54 3.04
CA PRO A 240 7.78 5.71 3.03
C PRO A 240 8.24 7.16 3.15
N ASN A 241 7.59 8.08 2.42
CA ASN A 241 7.91 9.50 2.50
C ASN A 241 7.48 10.10 3.84
N PHE A 242 6.34 9.69 4.39
CA PHE A 242 5.93 10.10 5.74
C PHE A 242 6.98 9.72 6.79
N ILE A 243 7.49 8.48 6.74
CA ILE A 243 8.55 8.02 7.64
C ILE A 243 9.84 8.82 7.43
N LEU A 244 10.21 9.11 6.17
CA LEU A 244 11.40 9.92 5.87
C LEU A 244 11.29 11.32 6.49
N GLU A 245 10.15 12.00 6.32
CA GLU A 245 9.93 13.33 6.90
C GLU A 245 9.92 13.30 8.43
N LEU A 246 9.34 12.25 9.02
CA LEU A 246 9.43 12.01 10.46
C LEU A 246 10.87 11.86 10.93
N LEU A 247 11.68 11.04 10.25
CA LEU A 247 13.08 10.80 10.63
C LEU A 247 13.94 12.05 10.46
N LYS A 248 13.73 12.81 9.38
CA LYS A 248 14.36 14.12 9.18
C LYS A 248 14.01 15.05 10.34
N CYS A 249 12.75 15.12 10.74
CA CYS A 249 12.40 15.99 11.85
C CYS A 249 12.96 15.48 13.19
N TYR A 250 12.86 14.17 13.45
CA TYR A 250 13.45 13.55 14.64
C TYR A 250 14.93 13.86 14.76
N SER A 251 15.69 13.86 13.66
CA SER A 251 17.12 14.18 13.65
C SER A 251 17.46 15.61 14.15
N THR A 252 16.49 16.53 14.13
CA THR A 252 16.63 17.89 14.63
C THR A 252 16.22 18.05 16.10
N SER A 253 15.55 17.05 16.68
CA SER A 253 15.14 17.05 18.09
C SER A 253 16.32 16.78 19.02
N ASN A 254 16.21 17.18 20.29
CA ASN A 254 17.21 16.85 21.31
C ASN A 254 17.23 15.34 21.62
N PHE A 255 16.10 14.65 21.46
CA PHE A 255 15.98 13.19 21.66
C PHE A 255 16.75 12.35 20.64
N SER A 256 17.09 12.89 19.47
CA SER A 256 17.94 12.19 18.49
C SER A 256 19.27 11.72 19.08
N LYS A 257 19.86 12.50 19.99
CA LYS A 257 21.16 12.23 20.61
C LYS A 257 21.12 11.06 21.60
N SER A 258 19.97 10.85 22.23
CA SER A 258 19.73 9.78 23.21
C SER A 258 18.96 8.59 22.62
N PHE A 259 18.76 8.53 21.30
CA PHE A 259 17.94 7.51 20.65
C PHE A 259 18.36 6.08 21.01
N ASN A 260 17.40 5.28 21.51
CA ASN A 260 17.61 3.90 21.97
C ASN A 260 17.84 2.87 20.84
N LYS A 261 17.73 3.29 19.57
CA LYS A 261 17.87 2.45 18.36
C LYS A 261 16.80 1.34 18.21
N GLN A 262 15.70 1.43 18.95
CA GLN A 262 14.61 0.45 18.94
C GLN A 262 13.29 1.06 18.49
N ASN A 263 12.89 2.20 19.05
CA ASN A 263 11.62 2.82 18.74
C ASN A 263 11.65 4.34 18.90
N ILE A 264 10.78 5.01 18.15
CA ILE A 264 10.47 6.42 18.34
C ILE A 264 8.97 6.52 18.62
N TYR A 265 8.64 7.09 19.76
CA TYR A 265 7.28 7.49 20.11
C TYR A 265 7.05 8.93 19.69
N PHE A 266 5.91 9.19 19.07
CA PHE A 266 5.58 10.53 18.62
C PHE A 266 4.08 10.76 18.55
N LYS A 267 3.66 12.01 18.56
CA LYS A 267 2.29 12.45 18.33
C LYS A 267 2.25 13.30 17.07
N TYR A 268 1.24 13.04 16.24
CA TYR A 268 1.01 13.75 14.99
C TYR A 268 -0.48 14.02 14.83
N LYS A 269 -0.86 15.28 14.63
CA LYS A 269 -2.27 15.72 14.49
C LYS A 269 -3.19 15.16 15.59
N GLY A 270 -2.71 15.15 16.83
CA GLY A 270 -3.50 14.73 18.00
C GLY A 270 -3.41 13.24 18.36
N SER A 271 -2.95 12.39 17.45
CA SER A 271 -2.86 10.93 17.68
C SER A 271 -1.43 10.52 18.04
N SER A 272 -1.30 9.54 18.95
CA SER A 272 -0.01 8.95 19.34
C SER A 272 0.34 7.78 18.42
N TYR A 273 1.62 7.66 18.08
CA TYR A 273 2.16 6.65 17.18
C TYR A 273 3.51 6.12 17.69
N ALA A 274 3.86 4.95 17.19
CA ALA A 274 5.16 4.33 17.39
C ALA A 274 5.72 3.85 16.05
N ILE A 275 7.02 4.05 15.87
CA ILE A 275 7.80 3.42 14.79
C ILE A 275 8.90 2.55 15.42
N TRP A 276 9.00 1.30 14.97
CA TRP A 276 9.98 0.34 15.46
C TRP A 276 11.05 0.04 14.44
N PHE A 277 12.26 -0.21 14.92
CA PHE A 277 13.45 -0.48 14.12
C PHE A 277 14.08 -1.80 14.50
N ARG A 278 14.77 -2.41 13.53
CA ARG A 278 15.63 -3.57 13.76
C ARG A 278 17.00 -3.30 13.16
N LYS A 279 18.04 -3.63 13.92
CA LYS A 279 19.42 -3.61 13.45
C LYS A 279 19.62 -4.64 12.34
N LEU A 280 20.23 -4.19 11.24
CA LEU A 280 20.58 -4.97 10.07
C LEU A 280 22.04 -4.66 9.73
N LYS A 281 22.85 -5.69 9.52
CA LYS A 281 24.20 -5.53 8.97
C LYS A 281 24.15 -5.68 7.45
N LYS A 282 24.69 -4.72 6.72
CA LYS A 282 24.82 -4.77 5.26
C LYS A 282 26.28 -4.57 4.86
N ASN A 283 26.71 -5.31 3.85
CA ASN A 283 28.00 -5.07 3.21
C ASN A 283 27.87 -3.87 2.28
N ILE A 284 28.73 -2.88 2.46
CA ILE A 284 28.81 -1.69 1.62
C ILE A 284 29.98 -1.83 0.63
N LYS A 285 30.00 -0.97 -0.39
CA LYS A 285 31.08 -0.96 -1.39
C LYS A 285 32.44 -0.79 -0.69
N GLY A 286 33.42 -1.63 -1.04
CA GLY A 286 34.72 -1.67 -0.38
C GLY A 286 34.86 -2.80 0.65
N GLY A 287 33.86 -3.67 0.81
CA GLY A 287 33.97 -4.89 1.62
C GLY A 287 33.79 -4.68 3.13
N SER A 288 33.52 -3.45 3.57
CA SER A 288 33.16 -3.15 4.95
C SER A 288 31.68 -3.47 5.22
N THR A 289 31.39 -3.82 6.46
CA THR A 289 30.01 -4.03 6.94
C THR A 289 29.57 -2.81 7.75
N ALA A 290 28.42 -2.24 7.40
CA ALA A 290 27.80 -1.15 8.15
C ALA A 290 26.50 -1.63 8.83
N GLU A 291 26.23 -1.06 10.01
CA GLU A 291 24.98 -1.26 10.75
C GLU A 291 23.93 -0.24 10.28
N PHE A 292 22.73 -0.74 10.02
CA PHE A 292 21.56 0.02 9.63
C PHE A 292 20.38 -0.32 10.55
N LEU A 293 19.51 0.66 10.79
CA LEU A 293 18.24 0.55 11.49
C LEU A 293 17.12 0.47 10.46
N ARG A 294 16.70 -0.75 10.13
CA ARG A 294 15.59 -0.95 9.20
C ARG A 294 14.27 -0.79 9.93
N VAL A 295 13.40 0.07 9.39
CA VAL A 295 12.03 0.20 9.88
C VAL A 295 11.33 -1.17 9.83
N GLN A 296 10.63 -1.52 10.90
CA GLN A 296 9.86 -2.76 10.98
C GLN A 296 8.38 -2.48 10.82
N THR A 297 7.87 -1.50 11.57
CA THR A 297 6.45 -1.15 11.54
C THR A 297 6.23 0.30 11.99
N LEU A 298 5.11 0.87 11.55
CA LEU A 298 4.57 2.16 11.98
C LEU A 298 3.09 1.96 12.34
N TYR A 299 2.68 2.28 13.57
CA TYR A 299 1.30 2.07 14.02
C TYR A 299 0.82 3.17 14.98
N PRO A 300 -0.50 3.43 15.03
CA PRO A 300 -1.07 4.28 16.06
C PRO A 300 -1.09 3.52 17.39
N VAL A 301 -0.73 4.19 18.47
CA VAL A 301 -0.72 3.58 19.79
C VAL A 301 -2.12 3.71 20.39
N GLU A 302 -2.88 2.61 20.36
CA GLU A 302 -4.25 2.55 20.90
C GLU A 302 -4.32 1.77 22.24
N ASN A 303 -3.29 0.98 22.54
CA ASN A 303 -3.23 0.19 23.77
C ASN A 303 -3.01 1.09 25.00
N SER A 304 -3.86 0.93 26.03
CA SER A 304 -3.83 1.76 27.23
C SER A 304 -2.50 1.68 27.98
N GLU A 305 -1.89 0.50 28.09
CA GLU A 305 -0.60 0.33 28.78
C GLU A 305 0.54 1.06 28.06
N GLU A 306 0.54 1.06 26.72
CA GLU A 306 1.55 1.76 25.93
C GLU A 306 1.30 3.28 25.96
N LEU A 307 0.05 3.73 25.94
CA LEU A 307 -0.30 5.12 26.16
C LEU A 307 0.15 5.64 27.53
N GLU A 308 -0.10 4.87 28.59
CA GLU A 308 0.38 5.21 29.94
C GLU A 308 1.91 5.28 30.03
N LYS A 309 2.63 4.45 29.27
CA LYS A 309 4.09 4.55 29.17
C LYS A 309 4.49 5.85 28.51
N ILE A 310 3.89 6.19 27.37
CA ILE A 310 4.19 7.43 26.64
C ILE A 310 3.91 8.68 27.50
N GLN A 311 2.82 8.68 28.26
CA GLN A 311 2.46 9.80 29.15
C GLN A 311 3.47 10.05 30.28
N LYS A 312 4.31 9.06 30.62
CA LYS A 312 5.36 9.18 31.63
C LYS A 312 6.70 9.66 31.05
N LEU A 313 6.82 9.75 29.73
CA LEU A 313 8.02 10.20 29.04
C LEU A 313 8.07 11.71 28.94
N ASN A 314 9.27 12.26 28.71
CA ASN A 314 9.41 13.67 28.39
C ASN A 314 8.98 13.92 26.95
N SER A 315 8.28 15.03 26.71
CA SER A 315 7.83 15.43 25.38
C SER A 315 8.64 16.60 24.82
N GLU A 316 8.92 16.59 23.52
CA GLU A 316 9.53 17.71 22.79
C GLU A 316 8.68 18.03 21.57
N ILE A 317 8.09 19.24 21.54
CA ILE A 317 7.35 19.74 20.39
C ILE A 317 8.34 20.34 19.39
N THR A 318 8.28 19.88 18.16
CA THR A 318 9.14 20.35 17.07
C THR A 318 8.38 21.23 16.08
N ASN A 319 9.10 22.02 15.30
CA ASN A 319 8.54 22.96 14.31
C ASN A 319 7.91 22.27 13.08
N CYS A 320 8.00 20.95 12.96
CA CYS A 320 7.52 20.16 11.83
C CYS A 320 6.18 19.44 12.13
N ASN A 321 5.45 19.87 13.16
CA ASN A 321 4.17 19.30 13.62
C ASN A 321 4.26 17.91 14.27
N PHE A 322 5.46 17.49 14.68
CA PHE A 322 5.65 16.29 15.50
C PHE A 322 5.95 16.68 16.95
N GLU A 323 5.35 15.95 17.89
CA GLU A 323 5.76 15.94 19.29
C GLU A 323 6.40 14.58 19.57
N PHE A 324 7.68 14.55 19.94
CA PHE A 324 8.40 13.31 20.21
C PHE A 324 8.40 13.01 21.71
N PHE A 325 8.51 11.73 22.07
CA PHE A 325 8.55 11.28 23.47
C PHE A 325 9.78 10.40 23.75
N GLN A 326 10.49 10.66 24.86
CA GLN A 326 11.62 9.85 25.31
C GLN A 326 11.78 9.76 26.83
#